data_AF-A0A818IB16-F1
#
_entry.id   AF-A0A818IB16-F1
#
_cell.length_a   1.000
_cell.length_b   1.000
_cell.length_c   1.000
_cell.angle_alpha   90.00
_cell.angle_beta   90.00
_cell.angle_gamma   90.00
#
_symmetry.space_group_name_H-M   'P 1'
#
loop_
_entity.id
_entity.type
_entity.pdbx_description
1 polymer ?
#
loop_
_entity_poly.entity_id
_entity_poly.type
_entity_poly.pdbx_seq_one_letter_code
_entity_poly.pdbx_strand_id
1 'polypeptide(L)'
;MKKNIVFTMLLRAIRYCSTFQAYLNECKKLRMALLMNKCPNKFIDEQFNDILLKLNIDRPLTFNNYANYREKVINSPVKQKKIDYGKKMFVHFNLLIVQV
;
A
#
# COMPACT_ATOMS: atom_id res chain seq x y z
N MET A 1 13.37 11.23 -2.14
CA MET A 1 13.03 9.83 -2.46
C MET A 1 11.82 9.81 -3.38
N LYS A 2 11.96 9.33 -4.63
CA LYS A 2 10.81 9.05 -5.52
C LYS A 2 9.88 8.09 -4.77
N LYS A 3 8.62 8.48 -4.55
CA LYS A 3 7.61 7.60 -3.94
C LYS A 3 7.39 6.43 -4.88
N ASN A 4 7.77 5.23 -4.46
CA ASN A 4 7.53 4.01 -5.24
C ASN A 4 6.02 3.70 -5.15
N ILE A 5 5.29 4.01 -6.22
CA ILE A 5 3.83 3.85 -6.30
C ILE A 5 3.43 2.39 -6.00
N VAL A 6 4.24 1.42 -6.45
CA VAL A 6 4.02 -0.01 -6.19
C VAL A 6 4.10 -0.29 -4.69
N PHE A 7 5.11 0.25 -4.02
CA PHE A 7 5.26 0.15 -2.56
C PHE A 7 4.04 0.69 -1.82
N THR A 8 3.57 1.90 -2.17
CA THR A 8 2.42 2.51 -1.50
C THR A 8 1.13 1.71 -1.73
N MET A 9 0.90 1.23 -2.96
CA MET A 9 -0.29 0.46 -3.30
C MET A 9 -0.30 -0.92 -2.63
N LEU A 10 0.83 -1.63 -2.62
CA LEU A 10 0.91 -2.95 -1.98
C LEU A 10 0.78 -2.85 -0.45
N LEU A 11 1.42 -1.85 0.16
CA LEU A 11 1.27 -1.56 1.59
C LEU A 11 -0.20 -1.23 1.93
N ARG A 12 -0.85 -0.43 1.09
CA ARG A 12 -2.28 -0.13 1.22
C ARG A 12 -3.12 -1.41 1.14
N ALA A 13 -2.84 -2.29 0.17
CA ALA A 13 -3.56 -3.55 0.03
C ALA A 13 -3.44 -4.43 1.29
N ILE A 14 -2.24 -4.57 1.87
CA ILE A 14 -2.05 -5.35 3.10
C ILE A 14 -2.77 -4.72 4.30
N ARG A 15 -2.75 -3.40 4.45
CA ARG A 15 -3.38 -2.71 5.59
C ARG A 15 -4.91 -2.73 5.54
N TYR A 16 -5.48 -2.46 4.38
CA TYR A 16 -6.93 -2.25 4.25
C TYR A 16 -7.73 -3.48 3.86
N CYS A 17 -7.13 -4.47 3.19
CA CYS A 17 -7.84 -5.72 2.90
C CYS A 17 -8.00 -6.51 4.20
N SER A 18 -9.24 -6.82 4.58
CA SER A 18 -9.52 -7.63 5.77
C SER A 18 -9.34 -9.12 5.52
N THR A 19 -9.45 -9.57 4.26
CA THR A 19 -9.34 -10.97 3.87
C THR A 19 -8.21 -11.20 2.87
N PHE A 20 -7.64 -12.40 2.90
CA PHE A 20 -6.60 -12.82 1.95
C PHE A 20 -7.08 -12.73 0.50
N GLN A 21 -8.35 -13.06 0.23
CA GLN A 21 -8.93 -12.99 -1.11
C GLN A 21 -9.01 -11.55 -1.63
N ALA A 22 -9.41 -10.60 -0.77
CA ALA A 22 -9.42 -9.18 -1.14
C ALA A 22 -8.00 -8.68 -1.46
N TYR A 23 -7.01 -9.10 -0.67
CA TYR A 23 -5.61 -8.81 -0.92
C TYR A 23 -5.14 -9.34 -2.28
N LEU A 24 -5.44 -10.60 -2.62
CA LEU A 24 -5.10 -11.18 -3.91
C LEU A 24 -5.74 -10.43 -5.08
N ASN A 25 -6.99 -10.01 -4.93
CA ASN A 25 -7.69 -9.24 -5.96
C ASN A 25 -7.03 -7.88 -6.18
N GLU A 26 -6.65 -7.17 -5.12
CA GLU A 26 -5.91 -5.91 -5.24
C GLU A 26 -4.52 -6.10 -5.86
N CYS A 27 -3.80 -7.16 -5.48
CA CYS A 27 -2.51 -7.51 -6.11
C CYS A 27 -2.66 -7.77 -7.61
N LYS A 28 -3.71 -8.49 -8.04
CA LYS A 28 -4.00 -8.73 -9.46
C LYS A 28 -4.27 -7.42 -10.21
N LYS A 29 -5.10 -6.53 -9.65
CA LYS A 29 -5.38 -5.21 -10.22
C LYS A 29 -4.10 -4.38 -10.37
N LEU A 30 -3.26 -4.37 -9.33
CA LEU A 30 -1.97 -3.66 -9.35
C LEU A 30 -1.02 -4.23 -10.42
N ARG A 31 -0.91 -5.56 -10.48
CA ARG A 31 -0.09 -6.24 -11.50
C ARG A 31 -0.58 -5.91 -12.90
N MET A 32 -1.89 -5.94 -13.13
CA MET A 32 -2.48 -5.60 -14.41
C MET A 32 -2.20 -4.14 -14.80
N ALA A 33 -2.36 -3.20 -13.86
CA ALA A 33 -2.02 -1.80 -14.09
C ALA A 33 -0.53 -1.60 -14.45
N LEU A 34 0.39 -2.34 -13.81
CA LEU A 34 1.83 -2.26 -14.12
C LEU A 34 2.16 -2.86 -15.49
N LEU A 35 1.53 -3.98 -15.84
CA LEU A 35 1.66 -4.59 -17.17
C LEU A 35 1.17 -3.66 -18.28
N MET A 36 0.03 -2.97 -18.06
CA MET A 36 -0.49 -1.97 -19.00
C MET A 36 0.47 -0.78 -19.18
N ASN A 37 1.28 -0.47 -18.16
CA ASN A 37 2.35 0.54 -18.24
C ASN A 37 3.66 0.00 -18.83
N LYS A 38 3.63 -1.17 -19.49
CA LYS A 38 4.80 -1.84 -20.10
C LYS A 38 5.92 -2.16 -19.10
N CYS A 39 5.60 -2.34 -17.82
CA CYS A 39 6.58 -2.83 -16.85
C CYS A 39 6.89 -4.32 -17.09
N PRO A 40 8.17 -4.75 -17.14
CA PRO A 40 8.53 -6.15 -17.30
C PRO A 40 8.00 -7.01 -16.14
N ASN A 41 7.51 -8.21 -16.46
CA ASN A 41 6.92 -9.11 -15.46
C ASN A 41 7.90 -9.46 -14.32
N LYS A 42 9.16 -9.74 -14.68
CA LYS A 42 10.25 -10.02 -13.72
C LYS A 42 10.48 -8.87 -12.75
N PHE A 43 10.45 -7.63 -13.26
CA PHE A 43 10.60 -6.43 -12.43
C PHE A 43 9.43 -6.29 -11.44
N ILE A 44 8.20 -6.59 -11.86
CA ILE A 44 7.03 -6.54 -10.98
C ILE A 44 7.17 -7.54 -9.84
N ASP A 45 7.58 -8.78 -10.15
CA ASP A 45 7.77 -9.82 -9.14
C ASP A 45 8.90 -9.47 -8.14
N GLU A 46 10.02 -8.94 -8.64
CA GLU A 46 11.10 -8.40 -7.81
C GLU A 46 10.61 -7.28 -6.89
N GLN A 47 9.84 -6.32 -7.41
CA GLN A 47 9.28 -5.24 -6.60
C GLN A 47 8.32 -5.76 -5.52
N PHE A 48 7.45 -6.72 -5.85
CA PHE A 48 6.52 -7.29 -4.88
C PHE A 48 7.26 -8.02 -3.76
N ASN A 49 8.27 -8.82 -4.10
CA ASN A 49 9.11 -9.53 -3.14
C ASN A 49 9.90 -8.55 -2.25
N ASP A 50 10.52 -7.53 -2.85
CA ASP A 50 11.24 -6.48 -2.12
C ASP A 50 10.37 -5.78 -1.07
N ILE A 51 9.09 -5.54 -1.39
CA ILE A 51 8.16 -4.90 -0.47
C ILE A 51 7.80 -5.85 0.67
N LEU A 52 7.53 -7.12 0.39
CA LEU A 52 7.23 -8.13 1.40
C LEU A 52 8.41 -8.29 2.37
N LEU A 53 9.64 -8.35 1.85
CA LEU A 53 10.87 -8.39 2.67
C LEU A 53 11.02 -7.14 3.53
N LYS A 54 10.75 -5.94 2.99
CA LYS A 54 10.76 -4.68 3.77
C LYS A 54 9.74 -4.65 4.89
N LEU A 55 8.68 -5.47 4.82
CA LEU A 55 7.66 -5.61 5.84
C LEU A 55 7.96 -6.77 6.81
N ASN A 56 9.15 -7.37 6.74
CA ASN A 56 9.54 -8.58 7.51
C ASN A 56 8.57 -9.75 7.28
N ILE A 57 8.13 -9.91 6.02
CA ILE A 57 7.29 -11.02 5.58
C ILE A 57 8.18 -12.02 4.83
N ASP A 58 8.84 -12.90 5.58
CA ASP A 58 9.85 -13.82 5.05
C ASP A 58 9.24 -15.10 4.44
N ARG A 59 7.91 -15.26 4.54
CA ARG A 59 7.17 -16.41 4.05
C ARG A 59 6.05 -15.97 3.11
N PRO A 60 5.70 -16.78 2.10
CA PRO A 60 4.55 -16.50 1.24
C PRO A 60 3.28 -16.26 2.07
N LEU A 61 2.53 -15.20 1.72
CA LEU A 61 1.23 -14.95 2.33
C LEU A 61 0.24 -16.01 1.86
N THR A 62 -0.42 -16.62 2.82
CA THR A 62 -1.44 -17.66 2.63
C THR A 62 -2.68 -17.28 3.41
N PHE A 63 -3.80 -17.96 3.14
CA PHE A 63 -5.04 -17.77 3.89
C PHE A 63 -4.82 -17.89 5.42
N ASN A 64 -3.95 -18.80 5.85
CA ASN A 64 -3.73 -19.11 7.27
C ASN A 64 -2.85 -18.08 8.00
N ASN A 65 -1.91 -17.42 7.30
CA ASN A 65 -0.95 -16.51 7.94
C ASN A 65 -1.22 -15.03 7.65
N TYR A 66 -2.12 -14.71 6.72
CA TYR A 66 -2.37 -13.35 6.27
C TYR A 66 -2.80 -12.41 7.39
N ALA A 67 -3.72 -12.85 8.26
CA ALA A 67 -4.21 -12.05 9.37
C ALA A 67 -3.07 -11.62 10.32
N ASN A 68 -2.18 -12.55 10.66
CA ASN A 68 -1.04 -12.30 11.55
C ASN A 68 -0.06 -11.29 10.95
N TYR A 69 0.25 -11.41 9.66
CA TYR A 69 1.13 -10.45 8.99
C TYR A 69 0.47 -9.08 8.82
N ARG A 70 -0.82 -9.04 8.50
CA ARG A 70 -1.59 -7.80 8.43
C ARG A 70 -1.56 -7.04 9.75
N GLU A 71 -1.78 -7.73 10.87
CA GLU A 71 -1.73 -7.13 12.19
C GLU A 71 -0.34 -6.54 12.50
N LYS A 72 0.74 -7.26 12.20
CA LYS A 72 2.12 -6.74 12.33
C LYS A 72 2.35 -5.47 11.50
N VAL A 73 1.81 -5.41 10.28
CA VAL A 73 1.95 -4.25 9.40
C VAL A 73 1.12 -3.06 9.90
N ILE A 74 -0.05 -3.30 10.48
CA ILE A 74 -0.90 -2.25 11.08
C ILE A 74 -0.27 -1.68 12.35
N ASN A 75 0.25 -2.57 13.20
CA ASN A 75 0.85 -2.22 14.48
C ASN A 75 2.30 -1.73 14.36
N SER A 76 2.87 -1.78 13.15
CA SER A 76 4.19 -1.22 12.88
C SER A 76 4.19 0.27 13.20
N PRO A 77 5.11 0.76 14.06
CA PRO A 77 5.15 2.16 14.43
C PRO A 77 5.45 2.99 13.19
N VAL A 78 4.43 3.66 12.67
CA VAL A 78 4.61 4.71 11.69
C VAL A 78 5.48 5.74 12.39
N LYS A 79 6.72 5.95 11.93
CA LYS A 79 7.53 7.10 12.34
C LYS A 79 6.70 8.34 11.99
N GLN A 80 5.90 8.81 12.93
CA GLN A 80 5.16 10.06 12.81
C GLN A 80 6.25 11.11 12.69
N LYS A 81 6.46 11.62 11.47
CA LYS A 81 7.20 12.88 11.33
C LYS A 81 6.44 13.88 12.18
N LYS A 82 7.13 14.54 13.11
CA LYS A 82 6.59 15.64 13.89
C LYS A 82 6.06 16.66 12.88
N ILE A 83 4.74 16.71 12.69
CA ILE A 83 4.12 17.70 11.82
C ILE A 83 4.20 18.99 12.62
N ASP A 84 5.03 19.92 12.16
CA ASP A 84 5.04 21.27 12.70
C ASP A 84 3.79 21.99 12.18
N TYR A 85 2.72 21.94 12.97
CA TYR A 85 1.44 22.59 12.66
C TYR A 85 1.58 24.12 12.53
N GLY A 86 2.71 24.71 12.94
CA GLY A 86 3.00 26.13 12.78
C GLY A 86 3.32 26.56 11.35
N LYS A 87 3.62 25.63 10.42
CA LYS A 87 3.98 25.96 9.02
C LYS A 87 3.19 25.12 8.03
N LYS A 88 2.08 25.71 7.57
CA LYS A 88 1.31 25.37 6.35
C LYS A 88 0.53 24.06 6.38
N MET A 89 -0.60 24.07 7.09
CA MET A 89 -1.72 23.18 6.80
C MET A 89 -2.62 23.85 5.74
N PHE A 90 -2.27 23.72 4.46
CA PHE A 90 -3.21 24.07 3.37
C PHE A 90 -4.02 22.81 3.03
N VAL A 91 -5.18 22.66 3.65
CA VAL A 91 -6.19 21.70 3.20
C VAL A 91 -7.13 22.46 2.27
N HIS A 92 -7.05 22.16 0.97
CA HIS A 92 -7.97 22.72 -0.02
C HIS A 92 -9.24 21.86 -0.03
N PHE A 93 -10.23 22.22 0.78
CA PHE A 93 -11.58 21.68 0.64
C PHE A 93 -12.32 22.54 -0.39
N ASN A 94 -12.43 22.04 -1.62
CA ASN A 94 -13.36 22.64 -2.58
C ASN A 94 -14.76 22.08 -2.27
N LEU A 95 -15.45 22.71 -1.31
CA LEU A 95 -16.85 22.40 -1.03
C LEU A 95 -17.70 23.21 -2.02
N LEU A 96 -18.16 22.53 -3.07
CA LEU A 96 -19.08 23.08 -4.06
C LEU A 96 -20.46 23.18 -3.38
N ILE A 97 -20.77 24.33 -2.79
CA ILE A 97 -22.13 24.63 -2.30
C ILE A 97 -22.96 25.05 -3.51
N VAL A 98 -23.91 24.19 -3.89
CA VAL A 98 -25.04 24.57 -4.76
C VAL A 98 -26.02 25.33 -3.88
N GLN A 99 -26.24 26.61 -4.16
CA GLN A 99 -27.36 27.37 -3.58
C GLN A 99 -28.64 26.97 -4.32
N VAL A 100 -29.65 26.56 -3.55
CA VAL A 100 -31.05 26.39 -3.97
C VAL A 100 -31.74 27.74 -3.85
#